data_AF-A0A939YNY2-F1
#
_entry.id   AF-A0A939YNY2-F1
#
_cell.length_a   1.000
_cell.length_b   1.000
_cell.length_c   1.000
_cell.angle_alpha   90.00
_cell.angle_beta   90.00
_cell.angle_gamma   90.00
#
_symmetry.space_group_name_H-M   'P 1'
#
loop_
_entity.id
_entity.type
_entity.pdbx_description
1 polymer ?
#
loop_
_entity_poly.entity_id
_entity_poly.type
_entity_poly.pdbx_seq_one_letter_code
_entity_poly.pdbx_strand_id
1 'polypeptide(L)'
;MKNTKTKLLSLFLALVFVFGAVCIVPSAADDISGTKRTLMVYAVGSNLESGYKCFTRNIIEFTESPYNENLDIILLTGGALKWHTPAEYLDGADEISAEYVQIWKVVGKKEGEEHGKLKLLEPTGMEGFEKANTGAPETLGAFVDYCYKNYPADIYDALLWDHGGGPLYGFGRDDYSMTMILLPQLVSALSSSQFIKEGNKFELFDFDACVMANVEVIAALSGFADYFVLSSETERDPGQSHDEFLKAIYDDPSIGGYELGKVFVDEYTEFFNDEEYASTLAVVNSKNFMERMVPLVLELDAVLSSEAKNVGAKNGRYNFYDEMYSLLYSYSYVDDTYSLFDLGNLVGALSVPMSEMDNISEAERDAFENAYTDVAKRILAVISDCDESGDDIMYYRCSDYIKRTVGAGVIRDKSGELVYAADDGNTIVVPTGLSIFFPDRNYGRTIAYLTKVPAIFDNALSDEVSAFFKARLTTAAYYSLIYNLGYYISHMSAIGSDTVDLASLKEEMDKYNAWNDICDPAIDWLVSAGEFADEDEALGYVCALIDQIFAEALSKEKLSVRPILNADGSFDSYQVTISDSSAQNLMSVKAMSKVTCAENDTPEYLG
;
A
#
# COMPACT_ATOMS: atom_id res chain seq x y z
N MET A 1 -64.92 54.60 20.96
CA MET A 1 -66.39 54.55 20.75
C MET A 1 -66.82 53.08 20.61
N LYS A 2 -67.75 52.63 21.46
CA LYS A 2 -68.62 51.42 21.38
C LYS A 2 -67.90 50.06 21.16
N ASN A 3 -67.66 49.20 22.16
CA ASN A 3 -68.52 48.52 23.14
C ASN A 3 -69.33 47.32 22.58
N THR A 4 -69.23 46.21 23.32
CA THR A 4 -70.16 45.05 23.48
C THR A 4 -70.28 44.00 22.34
N LYS A 5 -69.73 42.79 22.53
CA LYS A 5 -70.29 41.57 23.20
C LYS A 5 -71.35 40.83 22.37
N THR A 6 -71.05 39.61 21.90
CA THR A 6 -71.95 38.43 22.03
C THR A 6 -71.10 37.15 22.11
N LYS A 7 -71.58 36.20 22.92
CA LYS A 7 -70.93 35.01 23.47
C LYS A 7 -71.51 33.72 22.83
N LEU A 8 -70.73 32.62 22.89
CA LEU A 8 -71.13 31.19 22.85
C LEU A 8 -71.59 30.65 21.47
N LEU A 9 -71.29 29.42 21.00
CA LEU A 9 -70.73 28.18 21.59
C LEU A 9 -70.42 27.18 20.45
N SER A 10 -69.22 26.58 20.41
CA SER A 10 -68.90 25.22 19.87
C SER A 10 -67.37 25.08 19.78
N LEU A 11 -66.68 24.72 20.87
CA LEU A 11 -66.23 23.34 21.16
C LEU A 11 -65.55 22.67 19.96
N PHE A 12 -64.21 22.69 19.89
CA PHE A 12 -63.37 21.50 19.99
C PHE A 12 -61.89 21.88 20.17
N LEU A 13 -61.24 21.16 21.08
CA LEU A 13 -59.85 21.27 21.53
C LEU A 13 -58.82 21.23 20.40
N ALA A 14 -57.82 22.11 20.45
CA ALA A 14 -56.39 21.75 20.41
C ALA A 14 -55.54 23.04 20.44
N LEU A 15 -55.21 23.51 21.65
CA LEU A 15 -54.09 24.42 21.86
C LEU A 15 -53.05 23.58 22.60
N VAL A 16 -52.20 22.92 21.82
CA VAL A 16 -51.05 22.18 22.34
C VAL A 16 -50.09 23.21 22.90
N PHE A 17 -49.89 23.13 24.21
CA PHE A 17 -48.81 23.81 24.91
C PHE A 17 -47.48 23.42 24.25
N VAL A 18 -46.68 24.42 23.91
CA VAL A 18 -45.28 24.25 23.52
C VAL A 18 -44.51 23.78 24.75
N PHE A 19 -44.37 22.46 24.87
CA PHE A 19 -43.43 21.75 25.74
C PHE A 19 -43.12 20.39 25.08
N GLY A 20 -41.84 20.13 24.79
CA GLY A 20 -41.33 18.89 24.17
C GLY A 20 -41.28 18.96 22.64
N ALA A 21 -40.20 18.62 21.94
CA ALA A 21 -39.22 17.60 22.26
C ALA A 21 -37.78 18.13 22.14
N VAL A 22 -37.04 18.09 23.24
CA VAL A 22 -35.66 17.64 23.14
C VAL A 22 -35.78 16.22 22.62
N CYS A 23 -35.25 15.93 21.44
CA CYS A 23 -34.93 14.56 21.08
C CYS A 23 -33.90 14.10 22.11
N ILE A 24 -34.40 13.57 23.22
CA ILE A 24 -33.65 12.63 24.04
C ILE A 24 -33.54 11.42 23.12
N VAL A 25 -32.50 11.44 22.29
CA VAL A 25 -31.85 10.19 21.89
C VAL A 25 -31.68 9.44 23.20
N PRO A 26 -32.12 8.17 23.31
CA PRO A 26 -31.71 7.38 24.47
C PRO A 26 -30.20 7.50 24.48
N SER A 27 -29.66 8.23 25.45
CA SER A 27 -28.28 8.08 25.83
C SER A 27 -28.24 6.60 26.22
N ALA A 28 -27.72 5.78 25.32
CA ALA A 28 -27.08 4.55 25.68
C ALA A 28 -25.84 4.95 26.49
N ALA A 29 -26.08 5.50 27.67
CA ALA A 29 -25.28 5.21 28.84
C ALA A 29 -25.74 3.83 29.32
N ASP A 30 -25.66 2.84 28.42
CA ASP A 30 -25.67 1.45 28.79
C ASP A 30 -24.29 1.24 29.42
N ASP A 31 -24.28 1.10 30.74
CA ASP A 31 -23.20 0.57 31.59
C ASP A 31 -21.76 0.64 31.04
N ILE A 32 -21.25 1.85 30.80
CA ILE A 32 -19.86 2.10 30.33
C ILE A 32 -18.81 1.53 31.32
N SER A 33 -19.19 1.22 32.57
CA SER A 33 -18.28 0.66 33.58
C SER A 33 -18.04 -0.85 33.51
N GLY A 34 -18.54 -1.54 32.47
CA GLY A 34 -18.46 -3.00 32.36
C GLY A 34 -17.92 -3.59 31.06
N THR A 35 -17.68 -2.79 30.01
CA THR A 35 -17.15 -3.30 28.73
C THR A 35 -15.78 -3.92 28.94
N LYS A 36 -15.64 -5.19 28.56
CA LYS A 36 -14.36 -5.90 28.62
C LYS A 36 -13.69 -5.91 27.26
N ARG A 37 -12.39 -5.63 27.23
CA ARG A 37 -11.56 -5.55 26.02
C ARG A 37 -10.36 -6.49 26.11
N THR A 38 -10.03 -7.17 25.03
CA THR A 38 -8.82 -8.01 24.94
C THR A 38 -7.96 -7.56 23.76
N LEU A 39 -6.75 -7.10 24.05
CA LEU A 39 -5.70 -6.79 23.09
C LEU A 39 -4.80 -8.01 22.91
N MET A 40 -4.78 -8.56 21.70
CA MET A 40 -3.95 -9.70 21.30
C MET A 40 -2.69 -9.19 20.58
N VAL A 41 -1.52 -9.32 21.20
CA VAL A 41 -0.26 -8.85 20.63
C VAL A 41 0.53 -10.04 20.10
N TYR A 42 0.71 -10.13 18.78
CA TYR A 42 1.47 -11.17 18.11
C TYR A 42 2.85 -10.64 17.71
N ALA A 43 3.86 -10.92 18.52
CA ALA A 43 5.21 -10.38 18.35
C ALA A 43 6.16 -11.40 17.70
N VAL A 44 6.58 -11.11 16.47
CA VAL A 44 7.64 -11.85 15.78
C VAL A 44 8.97 -11.19 16.13
N GLY A 45 9.70 -11.71 17.11
CA GLY A 45 10.86 -11.00 17.67
C GLY A 45 11.98 -10.71 16.67
N SER A 46 12.16 -11.55 15.64
CA SER A 46 13.06 -11.31 14.49
C SER A 46 14.50 -10.86 14.85
N ASN A 47 15.16 -10.23 13.88
CA ASN A 47 16.42 -9.53 14.10
C ASN A 47 16.24 -8.22 14.88
N LEU A 48 15.02 -7.65 14.92
CA LEU A 48 14.74 -6.42 15.65
C LEU A 48 14.91 -6.62 17.16
N GLU A 49 14.36 -7.69 17.73
CA GLU A 49 14.62 -8.06 19.12
C GLU A 49 16.03 -8.63 19.27
N SER A 50 16.43 -9.58 18.42
CA SER A 50 17.72 -10.28 18.55
C SER A 50 18.91 -9.32 18.58
N GLY A 51 18.89 -8.31 17.70
CA GLY A 51 19.97 -7.34 17.53
C GLY A 51 19.76 -6.00 18.23
N TYR A 52 18.52 -5.51 18.30
CA TYR A 52 18.21 -4.11 18.64
C TYR A 52 17.27 -3.94 19.84
N LYS A 53 16.76 -5.05 20.40
CA LYS A 53 15.90 -5.07 21.58
C LYS A 53 14.62 -4.24 21.41
N CYS A 54 14.12 -4.14 20.19
CA CYS A 54 13.00 -3.25 19.87
C CYS A 54 11.73 -3.67 20.64
N PHE A 55 11.32 -4.94 20.54
CA PHE A 55 10.12 -5.38 21.26
C PHE A 55 10.29 -5.39 22.79
N THR A 56 11.51 -5.57 23.30
CA THR A 56 11.79 -5.35 24.72
C THR A 56 11.42 -3.93 25.18
N ARG A 57 11.58 -2.89 24.34
CA ARG A 57 11.10 -1.54 24.67
C ARG A 57 9.58 -1.48 24.74
N ASN A 58 8.88 -2.07 23.77
CA ASN A 58 7.42 -2.13 23.80
C ASN A 58 6.90 -2.91 25.01
N ILE A 59 7.57 -4.00 25.43
CA ILE A 59 7.24 -4.71 26.67
C ILE A 59 7.33 -3.80 27.89
N ILE A 60 8.37 -2.95 27.97
CA ILE A 60 8.53 -2.01 29.08
C ILE A 60 7.35 -1.02 29.07
N GLU A 61 7.05 -0.41 27.91
CA GLU A 61 5.89 0.48 27.74
C GLU A 61 4.58 -0.18 28.18
N PHE A 62 4.28 -1.40 27.72
CA PHE A 62 3.10 -2.17 28.14
C PHE A 62 3.01 -2.33 29.65
N THR A 63 4.14 -2.60 30.32
CA THR A 63 4.17 -2.82 31.78
C THR A 63 4.16 -1.54 32.61
N GLU A 64 4.55 -0.41 32.03
CA GLU A 64 4.53 0.90 32.69
C GLU A 64 3.23 1.67 32.46
N SER A 65 2.53 1.34 31.38
CA SER A 65 1.24 1.89 30.98
C SER A 65 0.11 1.68 32.01
N PRO A 66 -0.92 2.55 32.02
CA PRO A 66 -2.09 2.40 32.88
C PRO A 66 -2.84 1.08 32.62
N TYR A 67 -3.27 0.42 33.69
CA TYR A 67 -3.97 -0.87 33.61
C TYR A 67 -5.24 -0.87 34.48
N ASN A 68 -6.32 -1.43 33.95
CA ASN A 68 -7.57 -1.69 34.69
C ASN A 68 -8.03 -3.14 34.49
N GLU A 69 -8.99 -3.61 35.30
CA GLU A 69 -9.47 -4.99 35.26
C GLU A 69 -10.33 -5.34 34.03
N ASN A 70 -10.73 -4.33 33.25
CA ASN A 70 -11.54 -4.49 32.05
C ASN A 70 -10.69 -4.65 30.78
N LEU A 71 -9.36 -4.54 30.88
CA LEU A 71 -8.42 -4.74 29.78
C LEU A 71 -7.55 -5.98 30.03
N ASP A 72 -7.62 -6.94 29.11
CA ASP A 72 -6.66 -8.05 29.03
C ASP A 72 -5.68 -7.78 27.89
N ILE A 73 -4.37 -7.71 28.18
CA ILE A 73 -3.32 -7.62 27.15
C ILE A 73 -2.54 -8.94 27.16
N ILE A 74 -2.67 -9.72 26.08
CA ILE A 74 -2.09 -11.04 25.94
C ILE A 74 -1.06 -11.00 24.82
N LEU A 75 0.18 -11.42 25.12
CA LEU A 75 1.30 -11.36 24.18
C LEU A 75 1.72 -12.78 23.80
N LEU A 76 1.98 -12.99 22.52
CA LEU A 76 2.74 -14.12 22.02
C LEU A 76 4.15 -13.66 21.66
N THR A 77 5.16 -14.36 22.17
CA THR A 77 6.57 -14.10 21.86
C THR A 77 7.22 -15.32 21.22
N GLY A 78 7.96 -15.12 20.14
CA GLY A 78 8.81 -16.12 19.48
C GLY A 78 9.61 -15.49 18.34
N GLY A 79 10.23 -16.28 17.48
CA GLY A 79 10.88 -15.79 16.25
C GLY A 79 12.18 -14.99 16.42
N ALA A 80 12.65 -14.71 17.64
CA ALA A 80 13.96 -14.12 17.91
C ALA A 80 14.99 -15.17 18.34
N LEU A 81 16.26 -14.95 17.96
CA LEU A 81 17.40 -15.75 18.43
C LEU A 81 17.84 -15.38 19.85
N LYS A 82 17.43 -14.20 20.33
CA LYS A 82 17.69 -13.72 21.68
C LYS A 82 16.69 -12.66 22.10
N TRP A 83 16.14 -12.82 23.29
CA TRP A 83 15.36 -11.79 23.97
C TRP A 83 16.23 -11.04 24.99
N HIS A 84 15.92 -9.77 25.22
CA HIS A 84 16.69 -8.90 26.11
C HIS A 84 15.86 -8.29 27.24
N THR A 85 14.60 -8.73 27.39
CA THR A 85 13.69 -8.27 28.43
C THR A 85 14.28 -8.51 29.81
N PRO A 86 14.43 -7.48 30.66
CA PRO A 86 15.03 -7.66 31.98
C PRO A 86 14.14 -8.51 32.89
N ALA A 87 14.75 -9.42 33.67
CA ALA A 87 14.04 -10.37 34.52
C ALA A 87 13.09 -9.71 35.56
N GLU A 88 13.32 -8.45 35.93
CA GLU A 88 12.44 -7.71 36.84
C GLU A 88 11.03 -7.47 36.26
N TYR A 89 10.92 -7.39 34.92
CA TYR A 89 9.67 -7.27 34.18
C TYR A 89 8.96 -8.62 33.99
N LEU A 90 9.55 -9.75 34.40
CA LEU A 90 9.00 -11.07 34.19
C LEU A 90 8.47 -11.68 35.50
N ASP A 91 7.35 -12.40 35.42
CA ASP A 91 6.81 -13.24 36.49
C ASP A 91 6.58 -14.65 35.95
N GLY A 92 7.29 -15.63 36.52
CA GLY A 92 7.22 -17.04 36.11
C GLY A 92 8.36 -17.54 35.23
N ALA A 93 9.32 -16.69 34.85
CA ALA A 93 10.57 -17.06 34.16
C ALA A 93 11.69 -16.03 34.38
N ASP A 94 12.95 -16.45 34.19
CA ASP A 94 14.12 -15.57 34.30
C ASP A 94 14.43 -14.83 32.98
N GLU A 95 13.96 -15.36 31.85
CA GLU A 95 14.11 -14.78 30.51
C GLU A 95 12.97 -15.26 29.59
N ILE A 96 12.71 -14.52 28.50
CA ILE A 96 11.84 -14.97 27.41
C ILE A 96 12.63 -15.96 26.55
N SER A 97 12.01 -17.10 26.21
CA SER A 97 12.65 -18.19 25.49
C SER A 97 12.92 -17.83 24.02
N ALA A 98 14.14 -18.12 23.55
CA ALA A 98 14.46 -18.15 22.11
C ALA A 98 14.15 -19.53 21.47
N GLU A 99 13.75 -20.53 22.27
CA GLU A 99 13.50 -21.90 21.80
C GLU A 99 12.01 -22.20 21.60
N TYR A 100 11.16 -21.58 22.42
CA TYR A 100 9.72 -21.82 22.42
C TYR A 100 8.94 -20.55 22.11
N VAL A 101 7.81 -20.71 21.42
CA VAL A 101 6.75 -19.72 21.48
C VAL A 101 6.19 -19.70 22.91
N GLN A 102 5.96 -18.52 23.46
CA GLN A 102 5.41 -18.35 24.80
C GLN A 102 4.23 -17.39 24.78
N ILE A 103 3.29 -17.62 25.71
CA ILE A 103 2.14 -16.72 25.91
C ILE A 103 2.25 -16.06 27.27
N TRP A 104 2.09 -14.75 27.28
CA TRP A 104 2.22 -13.88 28.44
C TRP A 104 0.99 -13.02 28.63
N LYS A 105 0.78 -12.56 29.86
CA LYS A 105 -0.21 -11.53 30.18
C LYS A 105 0.48 -10.34 30.84
N VAL A 106 0.15 -9.13 30.38
CA VAL A 106 0.53 -7.91 31.10
C VAL A 106 -0.27 -7.85 32.40
N VAL A 107 0.43 -7.65 33.51
CA VAL A 107 -0.13 -7.39 34.82
C VAL A 107 0.34 -6.01 35.24
N GLY A 108 -0.61 -5.08 35.38
CA GLY A 108 -0.32 -3.72 35.82
C GLY A 108 0.38 -3.67 37.18
N LYS A 109 1.14 -2.59 37.40
CA LYS A 109 1.88 -2.38 38.65
C LYS A 109 0.97 -2.43 39.87
N LYS A 110 1.42 -3.09 40.93
CA LYS A 110 0.73 -3.05 42.23
C LYS A 110 1.19 -1.84 43.05
N GLU A 111 0.40 -1.49 44.06
CA GLU A 111 0.77 -0.43 45.00
C GLU A 111 2.16 -0.69 45.61
N GLY A 112 3.10 0.23 45.38
CA GLY A 112 4.47 0.14 45.86
C GLY A 112 5.47 -0.53 44.90
N GLU A 113 5.03 -1.01 43.73
CA GLU A 113 5.90 -1.47 42.64
C GLU A 113 6.21 -0.31 41.69
N GLU A 114 7.42 -0.30 41.10
CA GLU A 114 7.83 0.74 40.14
C GLU A 114 7.15 0.55 38.78
N HIS A 115 7.01 -0.71 38.34
CA HIS A 115 6.45 -1.10 37.05
C HIS A 115 5.59 -2.38 37.20
N GLY A 116 4.79 -2.67 36.18
CA GLY A 116 4.06 -3.94 36.04
C GLY A 116 4.96 -5.09 35.59
N LYS A 117 4.37 -6.22 35.20
CA LYS A 117 5.11 -7.41 34.76
C LYS A 117 4.40 -8.17 33.64
N LEU A 118 5.16 -8.90 32.86
CA LEU A 118 4.67 -9.99 32.02
C LEU A 118 4.63 -11.29 32.83
N LYS A 119 3.42 -11.78 33.07
CA LYS A 119 3.19 -13.07 33.70
C LYS A 119 3.15 -14.17 32.66
N LEU A 120 4.01 -15.18 32.81
CA LEU A 120 4.04 -16.34 31.94
C LEU A 120 2.78 -17.19 32.12
N LEU A 121 2.08 -17.47 31.02
CA LEU A 121 0.89 -18.30 30.98
C LEU A 121 1.20 -19.68 30.41
N GLU A 122 1.86 -19.71 29.24
CA GLU A 122 2.24 -20.94 28.55
C GLU A 122 3.76 -20.94 28.27
N PRO A 123 4.55 -21.76 29.00
CA PRO A 123 6.01 -21.73 28.95
C PRO A 123 6.63 -22.37 27.70
N THR A 124 5.90 -23.25 27.01
CA THR A 124 6.38 -24.05 25.88
C THR A 124 5.37 -24.08 24.73
N GLY A 125 4.60 -23.00 24.56
CA GLY A 125 3.59 -22.85 23.52
C GLY A 125 2.25 -23.50 23.84
N MET A 126 1.35 -23.47 22.85
CA MET A 126 0.05 -24.15 22.89
C MET A 126 0.19 -25.61 22.42
N GLU A 127 -0.73 -26.50 22.82
CA GLU A 127 -0.70 -27.91 22.43
C GLU A 127 -0.59 -28.06 20.89
N GLY A 128 0.53 -28.62 20.40
CA GLY A 128 0.84 -28.75 18.97
C GLY A 128 1.90 -27.78 18.41
N PHE A 129 2.34 -26.79 19.19
CA PHE A 129 3.28 -25.72 18.78
C PHE A 129 4.60 -25.81 19.56
N GLU A 130 5.44 -26.82 19.26
CA GLU A 130 6.64 -27.12 20.06
C GLU A 130 7.90 -26.29 19.70
N LYS A 131 7.81 -25.21 18.90
CA LYS A 131 8.99 -24.45 18.44
C LYS A 131 8.74 -22.94 18.39
N ALA A 132 9.81 -22.13 18.53
CA ALA A 132 9.83 -20.67 18.35
C ALA A 132 9.45 -20.16 16.93
N ASN A 133 8.78 -20.98 16.09
CA ASN A 133 8.37 -20.62 14.74
C ASN A 133 7.02 -19.86 14.75
N THR A 134 7.14 -18.55 14.84
CA THR A 134 6.07 -17.57 14.66
C THR A 134 5.80 -17.24 13.18
N GLY A 135 6.71 -17.60 12.27
CA GLY A 135 6.49 -17.51 10.82
C GLY A 135 5.57 -18.61 10.25
N ALA A 136 5.12 -19.55 11.07
CA ALA A 136 4.13 -20.55 10.70
C ALA A 136 2.71 -19.95 10.77
N PRO A 137 1.91 -19.99 9.68
CA PRO A 137 0.58 -19.38 9.66
C PRO A 137 -0.35 -19.95 10.73
N GLU A 138 -0.20 -21.23 11.06
CA GLU A 138 -1.01 -21.91 12.06
C GLU A 138 -0.83 -21.32 13.47
N THR A 139 0.33 -20.71 13.75
CA THR A 139 0.65 -20.12 15.06
C THR A 139 -0.25 -18.90 15.33
N LEU A 140 -0.48 -18.05 14.33
CA LEU A 140 -1.36 -16.88 14.45
C LEU A 140 -2.80 -17.30 14.73
N GLY A 141 -3.37 -18.21 13.93
CA GLY A 141 -4.75 -18.67 14.12
C GLY A 141 -4.97 -19.34 15.47
N ALA A 142 -4.02 -20.15 15.94
CA ALA A 142 -4.10 -20.78 17.25
C ALA A 142 -4.00 -19.78 18.40
N PHE A 143 -3.19 -18.73 18.25
CA PHE A 143 -3.06 -17.70 19.27
C PHE A 143 -4.36 -16.90 19.45
N VAL A 144 -5.00 -16.56 18.33
CA VAL A 144 -6.33 -15.92 18.33
C VAL A 144 -7.33 -16.80 19.08
N ASP A 145 -7.38 -18.10 18.78
CA ASP A 145 -8.31 -19.03 19.44
C ASP A 145 -8.00 -19.24 20.92
N TYR A 146 -6.72 -19.22 21.31
CA TYR A 146 -6.32 -19.27 22.72
C TYR A 146 -6.82 -18.04 23.47
N CYS A 147 -6.62 -16.85 22.91
CA CYS A 147 -7.06 -15.61 23.53
C CYS A 147 -8.59 -15.57 23.63
N TYR A 148 -9.29 -15.89 22.54
CA TYR A 148 -10.75 -15.94 22.50
C TYR A 148 -11.33 -16.90 23.57
N LYS A 149 -10.72 -18.07 23.74
CA LYS A 149 -11.16 -19.07 24.72
C LYS A 149 -10.90 -18.67 26.18
N ASN A 150 -9.73 -18.12 26.47
CA ASN A 150 -9.26 -17.91 27.85
C ASN A 150 -9.54 -16.49 28.39
N TYR A 151 -9.66 -15.53 27.48
CA TYR A 151 -9.89 -14.11 27.77
C TYR A 151 -11.12 -13.63 26.98
N PRO A 152 -12.32 -14.10 27.33
CA PRO A 152 -13.55 -13.63 26.69
C PRO A 152 -13.73 -12.12 26.95
N ALA A 153 -14.12 -11.37 25.93
CA ALA A 153 -14.29 -9.93 25.94
C ALA A 153 -15.43 -9.51 25.00
N ASP A 154 -15.93 -8.29 25.18
CA ASP A 154 -16.91 -7.67 24.28
C ASP A 154 -16.23 -7.11 23.03
N ILE A 155 -14.98 -6.65 23.18
CA ILE A 155 -14.16 -6.07 22.13
C ILE A 155 -12.81 -6.80 22.06
N TYR A 156 -12.39 -7.14 20.84
CA TYR A 156 -11.10 -7.76 20.57
C TYR A 156 -10.30 -6.91 19.60
N ASP A 157 -9.06 -6.61 19.95
CA ASP A 157 -8.10 -5.94 19.07
C ASP A 157 -6.91 -6.88 18.83
N ALA A 158 -6.23 -6.70 17.71
CA ALA A 158 -4.99 -7.40 17.38
C ALA A 158 -3.89 -6.41 17.02
N LEU A 159 -2.68 -6.64 17.52
CA LEU A 159 -1.46 -5.91 17.17
C LEU A 159 -0.43 -6.91 16.65
N LEU A 160 -0.07 -6.80 15.38
CA LEU A 160 0.94 -7.62 14.72
C LEU A 160 2.23 -6.81 14.61
N TRP A 161 3.22 -7.14 15.44
CA TRP A 161 4.49 -6.43 15.53
C TRP A 161 5.60 -7.19 14.83
N ASP A 162 6.34 -6.53 13.91
CA ASP A 162 7.69 -6.85 13.36
C ASP A 162 7.90 -6.20 11.97
N HIS A 163 8.66 -6.81 11.06
CA HIS A 163 8.80 -6.40 9.67
C HIS A 163 7.51 -6.60 8.89
N GLY A 164 7.26 -5.72 7.92
CA GLY A 164 6.27 -5.94 6.88
C GLY A 164 6.88 -5.76 5.49
N GLY A 165 6.16 -6.24 4.50
CA GLY A 165 6.57 -6.20 3.10
C GLY A 165 5.39 -6.26 2.14
N GLY A 166 4.24 -5.73 2.58
CA GLY A 166 3.04 -5.56 1.79
C GLY A 166 2.48 -6.87 1.20
N PRO A 167 1.76 -6.80 0.07
CA PRO A 167 1.08 -7.95 -0.50
C PRO A 167 2.03 -9.03 -1.01
N LEU A 168 3.29 -8.70 -1.25
CA LEU A 168 4.25 -9.61 -1.87
C LEU A 168 5.04 -10.46 -0.87
N TYR A 169 5.50 -9.85 0.22
CA TYR A 169 6.36 -10.49 1.20
C TYR A 169 5.65 -10.74 2.53
N GLY A 170 4.50 -10.10 2.75
CA GLY A 170 3.65 -10.32 3.92
C GLY A 170 4.23 -9.71 5.19
N PHE A 171 4.06 -10.40 6.31
CA PHE A 171 4.31 -9.89 7.65
C PHE A 171 5.23 -10.84 8.45
N GLY A 172 6.04 -10.27 9.33
CA GLY A 172 6.75 -10.96 10.40
C GLY A 172 7.90 -11.83 9.91
N ARG A 173 9.14 -11.32 9.94
CA ARG A 173 10.35 -12.07 9.64
C ARG A 173 10.83 -12.86 10.85
N ASP A 174 10.48 -14.13 10.86
CA ASP A 174 10.95 -15.05 11.89
C ASP A 174 12.42 -15.43 11.64
N ASP A 175 13.32 -15.07 12.56
CA ASP A 175 14.76 -15.35 12.46
C ASP A 175 15.10 -16.82 12.80
N TYR A 176 14.18 -17.54 13.45
CA TYR A 176 14.33 -18.96 13.75
C TYR A 176 14.05 -19.82 12.50
N SER A 177 12.97 -19.54 11.76
CA SER A 177 12.62 -20.25 10.52
C SER A 177 13.20 -19.59 9.26
N MET A 178 13.63 -18.34 9.34
CA MET A 178 14.03 -17.49 8.20
C MET A 178 12.90 -17.28 7.19
N THR A 179 11.64 -17.21 7.67
CA THR A 179 10.45 -17.03 6.82
C THR A 179 9.60 -15.84 7.24
N MET A 180 8.80 -15.33 6.30
CA MET A 180 7.70 -14.38 6.58
C MET A 180 6.35 -15.06 6.36
N ILE A 181 5.31 -14.57 7.04
CA ILE A 181 3.92 -15.00 6.81
C ILE A 181 3.39 -14.23 5.60
N LEU A 182 3.23 -14.90 4.47
CA LEU A 182 2.73 -14.29 3.25
C LEU A 182 1.25 -13.88 3.40
N LEU A 183 0.78 -12.89 2.62
CA LEU A 183 -0.62 -12.49 2.62
C LEU A 183 -1.63 -13.66 2.46
N PRO A 184 -1.48 -14.63 1.52
CA PRO A 184 -2.35 -15.80 1.45
C PRO A 184 -2.37 -16.60 2.76
N GLN A 185 -1.23 -16.68 3.43
CA GLN A 185 -1.09 -17.41 4.68
C GLN A 185 -1.76 -16.68 5.85
N LEU A 186 -1.70 -15.35 5.90
CA LEU A 186 -2.46 -14.55 6.87
C LEU A 186 -3.97 -14.79 6.71
N VAL A 187 -4.48 -14.74 5.48
CA VAL A 187 -5.90 -15.04 5.17
C VAL A 187 -6.26 -16.45 5.64
N SER A 188 -5.42 -17.44 5.34
CA SER A 188 -5.62 -18.84 5.72
C SER A 188 -5.67 -19.02 7.24
N ALA A 189 -4.73 -18.40 7.96
CA ALA A 189 -4.61 -18.46 9.40
C ALA A 189 -5.84 -17.89 10.11
N LEU A 190 -6.25 -16.68 9.71
CA LEU A 190 -7.38 -15.98 10.31
C LEU A 190 -8.71 -16.68 9.98
N SER A 191 -8.93 -17.06 8.71
CA SER A 191 -10.13 -17.80 8.28
C SER A 191 -10.28 -19.15 8.97
N SER A 192 -9.17 -19.76 9.38
CA SER A 192 -9.17 -21.05 10.07
C SER A 192 -9.45 -20.93 11.56
N SER A 193 -9.30 -19.75 12.18
CA SER A 193 -9.59 -19.52 13.59
C SER A 193 -11.07 -19.75 13.91
N GLN A 194 -11.34 -20.34 15.07
CA GLN A 194 -12.70 -20.46 15.60
C GLN A 194 -13.32 -19.08 15.87
N PHE A 195 -12.52 -18.10 16.29
CA PHE A 195 -12.95 -16.71 16.47
C PHE A 195 -13.68 -16.17 15.23
N ILE A 196 -13.05 -16.23 14.06
CA ILE A 196 -13.64 -15.76 12.79
C ILE A 196 -14.79 -16.68 12.33
N LYS A 197 -14.67 -18.00 12.50
CA LYS A 197 -15.72 -18.96 12.11
C LYS A 197 -17.04 -18.79 12.88
N GLU A 198 -16.98 -18.25 14.10
CA GLU A 198 -18.16 -17.89 14.88
C GLU A 198 -18.78 -16.55 14.47
N GLY A 199 -18.20 -15.88 13.47
CA GLY A 199 -18.69 -14.61 12.92
C GLY A 199 -18.18 -13.38 13.66
N ASN A 200 -17.18 -13.53 14.52
CA ASN A 200 -16.54 -12.39 15.17
C ASN A 200 -15.55 -11.70 14.21
N LYS A 201 -15.25 -10.44 14.52
CA LYS A 201 -14.20 -9.65 13.91
C LYS A 201 -13.41 -8.93 14.99
N PHE A 202 -12.17 -8.58 14.68
CA PHE A 202 -11.43 -7.60 15.47
C PHE A 202 -12.05 -6.21 15.29
N GLU A 203 -12.16 -5.46 16.37
CA GLU A 203 -12.53 -4.05 16.32
C GLU A 203 -11.39 -3.29 15.62
N LEU A 204 -10.17 -3.35 16.19
CA LEU A 204 -8.96 -2.81 15.59
C LEU A 204 -7.95 -3.93 15.27
N PHE A 205 -7.37 -3.89 14.07
CA PHE A 205 -6.27 -4.75 13.67
C PHE A 205 -5.08 -3.89 13.22
N ASP A 206 -4.12 -3.74 14.09
CA ASP A 206 -2.91 -2.94 13.88
C ASP A 206 -1.78 -3.82 13.34
N PHE A 207 -1.11 -3.32 12.31
CA PHE A 207 0.21 -3.79 11.90
C PHE A 207 1.22 -2.71 12.28
N ASP A 208 1.89 -2.90 13.43
CA ASP A 208 3.13 -2.19 13.78
C ASP A 208 4.27 -2.81 12.96
N ALA A 209 4.22 -2.54 11.66
CA ALA A 209 5.03 -3.17 10.63
C ALA A 209 5.07 -2.34 9.34
N CYS A 210 6.26 -2.29 8.75
CA CYS A 210 6.53 -1.55 7.52
C CYS A 210 5.60 -1.96 6.35
N VAL A 211 5.16 -0.99 5.55
CA VAL A 211 4.61 -1.24 4.20
C VAL A 211 3.35 -2.13 4.17
N MET A 212 2.46 -2.02 5.17
CA MET A 212 1.23 -2.80 5.25
C MET A 212 -0.03 -2.04 4.79
N ALA A 213 0.01 -0.70 4.64
CA ALA A 213 -1.12 0.11 4.17
C ALA A 213 -1.28 0.05 2.65
N ASN A 214 -1.78 -1.07 2.16
CA ASN A 214 -1.85 -1.41 0.74
C ASN A 214 -3.29 -1.77 0.40
N VAL A 215 -3.80 -1.34 -0.76
CA VAL A 215 -5.16 -1.68 -1.20
C VAL A 215 -5.38 -3.19 -1.19
N GLU A 216 -4.39 -3.95 -1.66
CA GLU A 216 -4.42 -5.41 -1.71
C GLU A 216 -4.49 -6.06 -0.32
N VAL A 217 -3.68 -5.57 0.64
CA VAL A 217 -3.65 -6.10 2.01
C VAL A 217 -4.99 -5.83 2.71
N ILE A 218 -5.49 -4.59 2.62
CA ILE A 218 -6.76 -4.19 3.25
C ILE A 218 -7.92 -4.98 2.63
N ALA A 219 -7.97 -5.11 1.30
CA ALA A 219 -9.02 -5.89 0.63
C ALA A 219 -9.01 -7.36 1.07
N ALA A 220 -7.83 -7.99 1.11
CA ALA A 220 -7.68 -9.39 1.53
C ALA A 220 -8.09 -9.64 2.99
N LEU A 221 -7.89 -8.67 3.87
CA LEU A 221 -8.09 -8.83 5.31
C LEU A 221 -9.41 -8.23 5.83
N SER A 222 -10.13 -7.45 5.02
CA SER A 222 -11.38 -6.75 5.37
C SER A 222 -12.47 -7.59 6.05
N GLY A 223 -12.45 -8.91 5.80
CA GLY A 223 -13.34 -9.87 6.45
C GLY A 223 -13.04 -10.14 7.93
N PHE A 224 -11.85 -9.78 8.42
CA PHE A 224 -11.37 -10.17 9.75
C PHE A 224 -11.39 -9.03 10.78
N ALA A 225 -11.44 -7.76 10.34
CA ALA A 225 -11.46 -6.61 11.24
C ALA A 225 -12.33 -5.48 10.70
N ASP A 226 -12.83 -4.62 11.60
CA ASP A 226 -13.61 -3.44 11.24
C ASP A 226 -12.72 -2.21 10.97
N TYR A 227 -11.59 -2.09 11.69
CA TYR A 227 -10.60 -1.04 11.47
C TYR A 227 -9.18 -1.59 11.37
N PHE A 228 -8.36 -1.02 10.50
CA PHE A 228 -6.94 -1.35 10.37
C PHE A 228 -6.06 -0.15 10.66
N VAL A 229 -4.99 -0.32 11.43
CA VAL A 229 -3.90 0.67 11.57
C VAL A 229 -2.67 0.14 10.84
N LEU A 230 -2.15 0.94 9.91
CA LEU A 230 -1.18 0.48 8.90
C LEU A 230 -0.28 1.64 8.44
N SER A 231 0.99 1.35 8.10
CA SER A 231 1.88 2.28 7.41
C SER A 231 2.10 1.91 5.94
N SER A 232 2.12 2.90 5.03
CA SER A 232 2.56 2.70 3.64
C SER A 232 4.08 2.79 3.49
N GLU A 233 4.74 3.49 4.40
CA GLU A 233 6.19 3.67 4.45
C GLU A 233 6.83 2.68 5.43
N THR A 234 8.17 2.65 5.45
CA THR A 234 8.93 1.99 6.51
C THR A 234 8.62 2.57 7.88
N GLU A 235 8.32 1.69 8.83
CA GLU A 235 8.22 2.04 10.24
C GLU A 235 9.63 2.07 10.84
N ARG A 236 10.00 3.21 11.41
CA ARG A 236 11.31 3.39 12.03
C ARG A 236 11.22 3.06 13.51
N ASP A 237 12.33 2.57 14.06
CA ASP A 237 12.52 2.53 15.51
C ASP A 237 12.28 3.92 16.12
N PRO A 238 11.47 4.09 17.17
CA PRO A 238 10.96 3.07 18.12
C PRO A 238 9.70 2.27 17.73
N GLY A 239 9.08 2.54 16.57
CA GLY A 239 7.79 1.97 16.16
C GLY A 239 6.62 2.81 16.66
N GLN A 240 5.45 2.20 16.84
CA GLN A 240 4.29 2.84 17.45
C GLN A 240 4.46 2.90 18.99
N SER A 241 4.13 4.06 19.58
CA SER A 241 4.14 4.22 21.05
C SER A 241 2.90 3.57 21.64
N HIS A 242 3.07 2.84 22.75
CA HIS A 242 1.97 2.13 23.37
C HIS A 242 1.26 2.92 24.47
N ASP A 243 1.81 4.05 24.90
CA ASP A 243 1.34 4.74 26.10
C ASP A 243 -0.01 5.46 25.91
N GLU A 244 -0.17 6.26 24.85
CA GLU A 244 -1.39 7.08 24.69
C GLU A 244 -2.61 6.24 24.27
N PHE A 245 -2.44 5.25 23.39
CA PHE A 245 -3.59 4.40 23.01
C PHE A 245 -4.02 3.49 24.17
N LEU A 246 -3.09 2.94 24.96
CA LEU A 246 -3.43 2.16 26.15
C LEU A 246 -4.08 3.05 27.22
N LYS A 247 -3.63 4.30 27.34
CA LYS A 247 -4.29 5.30 28.17
C LYS A 247 -5.72 5.60 27.68
N ALA A 248 -5.94 5.72 26.37
CA ALA A 248 -7.27 5.92 25.81
C ALA A 248 -8.22 4.75 26.14
N ILE A 249 -7.74 3.51 26.02
CA ILE A 249 -8.49 2.31 26.44
C ILE A 249 -8.70 2.27 27.96
N TYR A 250 -7.71 2.70 28.74
CA TYR A 250 -7.83 2.75 30.20
C TYR A 250 -8.92 3.72 30.65
N ASP A 251 -8.98 4.90 30.03
CA ASP A 251 -9.95 5.95 30.34
C ASP A 251 -11.35 5.58 29.84
N ASP A 252 -11.46 4.91 28.68
CA ASP A 252 -12.71 4.39 28.10
C ASP A 252 -12.51 3.03 27.40
N PRO A 253 -12.77 1.90 28.09
CA PRO A 253 -12.65 0.58 27.49
C PRO A 253 -13.56 0.35 26.28
N SER A 254 -14.62 1.16 26.12
CA SER A 254 -15.58 1.08 25.03
C SER A 254 -15.22 1.94 23.81
N ILE A 255 -14.07 2.63 23.82
CA ILE A 255 -13.61 3.47 22.70
C ILE A 255 -13.65 2.69 21.37
N GLY A 256 -14.33 3.23 20.37
CA GLY A 256 -14.43 2.59 19.05
C GLY A 256 -13.08 2.53 18.34
N GLY A 257 -12.86 1.49 17.54
CA GLY A 257 -11.60 1.22 16.86
C GLY A 257 -11.17 2.36 15.92
N TYR A 258 -12.09 3.06 15.27
CA TYR A 258 -11.71 4.21 14.43
C TYR A 258 -11.11 5.36 15.25
N GLU A 259 -11.74 5.71 16.38
CA GLU A 259 -11.26 6.79 17.25
C GLU A 259 -9.98 6.38 17.96
N LEU A 260 -9.86 5.11 18.37
CA LEU A 260 -8.61 4.56 18.89
C LEU A 260 -7.49 4.61 17.82
N GLY A 261 -7.78 4.22 16.58
CA GLY A 261 -6.84 4.31 15.46
C GLY A 261 -6.37 5.73 15.14
N LYS A 262 -7.21 6.74 15.35
CA LYS A 262 -6.78 8.15 15.22
C LYS A 262 -5.74 8.52 16.27
N VAL A 263 -5.83 7.99 17.49
CA VAL A 263 -4.81 8.19 18.53
C VAL A 263 -3.46 7.67 18.06
N PHE A 264 -3.41 6.46 17.49
CA PHE A 264 -2.18 5.92 16.89
C PHE A 264 -1.61 6.84 15.80
N VAL A 265 -2.46 7.26 14.84
CA VAL A 265 -2.04 8.11 13.71
C VAL A 265 -1.51 9.46 14.18
N ASP A 266 -2.17 10.08 15.17
CA ASP A 266 -1.79 11.38 15.68
C ASP A 266 -0.47 11.33 16.45
N GLU A 267 -0.33 10.40 17.39
CA GLU A 267 0.87 10.23 18.21
C GLU A 267 2.08 9.88 17.35
N TYR A 268 1.94 8.92 16.44
CA TYR A 268 3.01 8.48 15.55
C TYR A 268 3.53 9.63 14.68
N THR A 269 2.61 10.42 14.13
CA THR A 269 2.99 11.56 13.29
C THR A 269 3.66 12.66 14.10
N GLU A 270 3.17 12.95 15.30
CA GLU A 270 3.77 13.97 16.17
C GLU A 270 5.18 13.60 16.59
N PHE A 271 5.41 12.34 16.98
CA PHE A 271 6.73 11.83 17.31
C PHE A 271 7.72 11.98 16.14
N PHE A 272 7.36 11.51 14.95
CA PHE A 272 8.28 11.54 13.81
C PHE A 272 8.44 12.93 13.17
N ASN A 273 7.54 13.86 13.43
CA ASN A 273 7.76 15.28 13.13
C ASN A 273 8.87 15.86 14.00
N ASP A 274 8.85 15.59 15.31
CA ASP A 274 9.87 16.07 16.25
C ASP A 274 11.24 15.45 15.96
N GLU A 275 11.28 14.20 15.52
CA GLU A 275 12.51 13.51 15.12
C GLU A 275 12.99 13.83 13.68
N GLU A 276 12.24 14.66 12.93
CA GLU A 276 12.54 15.02 11.54
C GLU A 276 12.76 13.80 10.61
N TYR A 277 11.96 12.74 10.77
CA TYR A 277 12.03 11.53 9.94
C TYR A 277 10.78 11.31 9.11
N ALA A 278 10.97 10.69 7.94
CA ALA A 278 9.87 10.28 7.08
C ALA A 278 9.01 9.19 7.74
N SER A 279 7.70 9.41 7.88
CA SER A 279 6.74 8.43 8.41
C SER A 279 5.32 8.64 7.84
N THR A 280 4.56 7.55 7.72
CA THR A 280 3.12 7.58 7.40
C THR A 280 2.37 6.65 8.33
N LEU A 281 1.17 7.00 8.76
CA LEU A 281 0.26 6.05 9.40
C LEU A 281 -1.18 6.38 9.02
N ALA A 282 -2.00 5.34 8.88
CA ALA A 282 -3.41 5.46 8.57
C ALA A 282 -4.25 4.51 9.42
N VAL A 283 -5.42 4.96 9.86
CA VAL A 283 -6.52 4.10 10.28
C VAL A 283 -7.53 4.01 9.15
N VAL A 284 -7.88 2.79 8.74
CA VAL A 284 -8.80 2.50 7.62
C VAL A 284 -10.05 1.82 8.15
N ASN A 285 -11.23 2.31 7.76
CA ASN A 285 -12.51 1.63 7.98
C ASN A 285 -12.73 0.58 6.90
N SER A 286 -12.67 -0.70 7.27
CA SER A 286 -12.68 -1.81 6.32
C SER A 286 -13.97 -1.89 5.51
N LYS A 287 -15.11 -1.60 6.14
CA LYS A 287 -16.41 -1.59 5.48
C LYS A 287 -16.50 -0.49 4.44
N ASN A 288 -16.21 0.76 4.84
CA ASN A 288 -16.25 1.90 3.92
C ASN A 288 -15.24 1.72 2.79
N PHE A 289 -14.06 1.17 3.09
CA PHE A 289 -13.05 0.84 2.09
C PHE A 289 -13.57 -0.16 1.05
N MET A 290 -14.18 -1.26 1.48
CA MET A 290 -14.75 -2.26 0.58
C MET A 290 -15.95 -1.71 -0.22
N GLU A 291 -16.83 -0.92 0.40
CA GLU A 291 -18.02 -0.39 -0.26
C GLU A 291 -17.71 0.74 -1.26
N ARG A 292 -16.59 1.45 -1.09
CA ARG A 292 -16.30 2.69 -1.81
C ARG A 292 -15.00 2.65 -2.61
N MET A 293 -13.91 2.22 -2.00
CA MET A 293 -12.59 2.22 -2.64
C MET A 293 -12.42 1.05 -3.61
N VAL A 294 -12.77 -0.17 -3.19
CA VAL A 294 -12.60 -1.37 -4.03
C VAL A 294 -13.35 -1.28 -5.37
N PRO A 295 -14.62 -0.83 -5.44
CA PRO A 295 -15.31 -0.62 -6.71
C PRO A 295 -14.62 0.40 -7.62
N LEU A 296 -14.04 1.47 -7.06
CA LEU A 296 -13.31 2.47 -7.82
C LEU A 296 -11.99 1.93 -8.36
N VAL A 297 -11.26 1.13 -7.56
CA VAL A 297 -10.03 0.48 -8.02
C VAL A 297 -10.35 -0.57 -9.10
N LEU A 298 -11.43 -1.32 -8.97
CA LEU A 298 -11.93 -2.23 -10.02
C LEU A 298 -12.29 -1.49 -11.31
N GLU A 299 -12.95 -0.34 -11.20
CA GLU A 299 -13.25 0.52 -12.35
C GLU A 299 -11.95 1.03 -12.99
N LEU A 300 -10.98 1.46 -12.18
CA LEU A 300 -9.66 1.88 -12.64
C LEU A 300 -8.95 0.75 -13.39
N ASP A 301 -8.92 -0.47 -12.85
CA ASP A 301 -8.34 -1.64 -13.49
C ASP A 301 -9.02 -1.99 -14.82
N ALA A 302 -10.33 -1.86 -14.89
CA ALA A 302 -11.08 -2.08 -16.12
C ALA A 302 -10.68 -1.07 -17.20
N VAL A 303 -10.51 0.21 -16.84
CA VAL A 303 -10.04 1.25 -17.76
C VAL A 303 -8.59 1.00 -18.17
N LEU A 304 -7.68 0.76 -17.23
CA LEU A 304 -6.26 0.46 -17.48
C LEU A 304 -6.10 -0.74 -18.42
N SER A 305 -6.76 -1.85 -18.11
CA SER A 305 -6.73 -3.06 -18.93
C SER A 305 -7.38 -2.85 -20.30
N SER A 306 -8.44 -2.05 -20.40
CA SER A 306 -9.07 -1.70 -21.68
C SER A 306 -8.11 -0.91 -22.57
N GLU A 307 -7.47 0.12 -22.03
CA GLU A 307 -6.52 0.94 -22.78
C GLU A 307 -5.30 0.10 -23.20
N ALA A 308 -4.72 -0.71 -22.29
CA ALA A 308 -3.61 -1.60 -22.60
C ALA A 308 -3.92 -2.59 -23.74
N LYS A 309 -5.14 -3.14 -23.80
CA LYS A 309 -5.58 -4.05 -24.89
C LYS A 309 -5.68 -3.35 -26.24
N ASN A 310 -5.97 -2.05 -26.25
CA ASN A 310 -6.28 -1.27 -27.45
C ASN A 310 -5.03 -0.69 -28.13
N VAL A 311 -3.99 -1.49 -28.34
CA VAL A 311 -2.68 -1.11 -28.92
C VAL A 311 -2.76 -0.31 -30.23
N GLY A 312 -3.80 -0.54 -31.04
CA GLY A 312 -4.02 0.12 -32.33
C GLY A 312 -4.98 1.33 -32.30
N ALA A 313 -5.50 1.70 -31.14
CA ALA A 313 -6.30 2.91 -31.02
C ALA A 313 -5.37 4.12 -31.24
N LYS A 314 -5.80 5.07 -32.07
CA LYS A 314 -5.16 6.38 -32.09
C LYS A 314 -5.53 7.03 -30.76
N ASN A 315 -4.66 6.95 -29.75
CA ASN A 315 -4.84 7.55 -28.42
C ASN A 315 -4.80 9.08 -28.50
N GLY A 316 -5.75 9.67 -29.23
CA GLY A 316 -5.96 11.12 -29.34
C GLY A 316 -4.67 11.92 -29.53
N ARG A 317 -4.29 12.66 -28.47
CA ARG A 317 -3.18 13.62 -28.41
C ARG A 317 -1.84 12.96 -28.06
N TYR A 318 -1.80 11.70 -27.61
CA TYR A 318 -0.60 11.02 -27.10
C TYR A 318 -0.29 9.70 -27.80
N ASN A 319 0.98 9.33 -27.74
CA ASN A 319 1.46 8.02 -28.16
C ASN A 319 1.10 6.97 -27.10
N PHE A 320 0.67 5.80 -27.55
CA PHE A 320 0.18 4.71 -26.70
C PHE A 320 1.22 4.34 -25.63
N TYR A 321 2.47 4.09 -26.04
CA TYR A 321 3.52 3.65 -25.12
C TYR A 321 3.88 4.72 -24.09
N ASP A 322 3.93 5.99 -24.48
CA ASP A 322 4.26 7.09 -23.56
C ASP A 322 3.22 7.31 -22.48
N GLU A 323 1.95 7.26 -22.88
CA GLU A 323 0.83 7.38 -21.95
C GLU A 323 0.89 6.25 -20.92
N MET A 324 1.09 5.01 -21.38
CA MET A 324 1.22 3.87 -20.47
C MET A 324 2.47 3.99 -19.59
N TYR A 325 3.61 4.43 -20.14
CA TYR A 325 4.89 4.52 -19.43
C TYR A 325 4.94 5.64 -18.38
N SER A 326 4.14 6.69 -18.54
CA SER A 326 4.12 7.86 -17.65
C SER A 326 3.77 7.53 -16.19
N LEU A 327 3.09 6.40 -15.96
CA LEU A 327 2.72 5.90 -14.65
C LEU A 327 3.91 5.62 -13.72
N LEU A 328 5.08 5.35 -14.28
CA LEU A 328 6.30 5.04 -13.53
C LEU A 328 6.90 6.24 -12.78
N TYR A 329 6.43 7.46 -13.05
CA TYR A 329 6.89 8.68 -12.35
C TYR A 329 6.11 8.96 -11.06
N SER A 330 5.20 8.08 -10.67
CA SER A 330 4.42 8.19 -9.44
C SER A 330 5.30 7.95 -8.21
N TYR A 331 4.93 8.56 -7.08
CA TYR A 331 5.63 8.34 -5.81
C TYR A 331 5.60 6.85 -5.42
N SER A 332 6.78 6.28 -5.21
CA SER A 332 7.03 4.89 -4.83
C SER A 332 7.51 4.85 -3.38
N TYR A 333 6.83 4.08 -2.53
CA TYR A 333 7.22 3.93 -1.13
C TYR A 333 8.49 3.10 -1.00
N VAL A 334 9.26 3.34 0.07
CA VAL A 334 10.47 2.56 0.40
C VAL A 334 11.53 2.57 -0.72
N ASP A 335 11.73 3.72 -1.36
CA ASP A 335 12.82 4.00 -2.31
C ASP A 335 13.01 2.89 -3.37
N ASP A 336 11.92 2.55 -4.07
CA ASP A 336 11.90 1.51 -5.09
C ASP A 336 12.36 0.13 -4.60
N THR A 337 12.14 -0.21 -3.33
CA THR A 337 12.36 -1.58 -2.83
C THR A 337 11.15 -2.48 -3.08
N TYR A 338 9.95 -1.92 -3.05
CA TYR A 338 8.69 -2.60 -3.32
C TYR A 338 7.99 -1.84 -4.45
N SER A 339 7.40 -2.51 -5.43
CA SER A 339 6.67 -1.85 -6.54
C SER A 339 5.31 -1.33 -6.07
N LEU A 340 5.32 -0.52 -5.01
CA LEU A 340 4.18 -0.03 -4.26
C LEU A 340 4.13 1.48 -4.40
N PHE A 341 3.22 1.94 -5.24
CA PHE A 341 3.04 3.34 -5.54
C PHE A 341 1.96 3.93 -4.64
N ASP A 342 2.12 5.18 -4.23
CA ASP A 342 1.04 5.90 -3.57
C ASP A 342 -0.16 6.01 -4.52
N LEU A 343 -1.32 5.54 -4.05
CA LEU A 343 -2.51 5.43 -4.89
C LEU A 343 -2.96 6.80 -5.41
N GLY A 344 -2.97 7.82 -4.55
CA GLY A 344 -3.33 9.20 -4.95
C GLY A 344 -2.37 9.76 -6.01
N ASN A 345 -1.07 9.57 -5.82
CA ASN A 345 -0.06 9.98 -6.80
C ASN A 345 -0.19 9.22 -8.11
N LEU A 346 -0.42 7.91 -8.06
CA LEU A 346 -0.59 7.07 -9.24
C LEU A 346 -1.78 7.52 -10.09
N VAL A 347 -2.94 7.74 -9.47
CA VAL A 347 -4.13 8.22 -10.21
C VAL A 347 -4.00 9.68 -10.63
N GLY A 348 -3.22 10.48 -9.89
CA GLY A 348 -2.78 11.81 -10.32
C GLY A 348 -1.94 11.75 -11.59
N ALA A 349 -0.95 10.86 -11.65
CA ALA A 349 -0.05 10.68 -12.79
C ALA A 349 -0.78 10.13 -14.03
N LEU A 350 -1.76 9.24 -13.84
CA LEU A 350 -2.66 8.76 -14.91
C LEU A 350 -3.35 9.90 -15.66
N SER A 351 -3.44 11.08 -15.06
CA SER A 351 -4.20 12.18 -15.60
C SER A 351 -3.39 13.14 -16.47
N VAL A 352 -2.04 13.08 -16.59
CA VAL A 352 -1.24 13.97 -17.46
C VAL A 352 0.13 13.38 -17.84
N PRO A 353 0.46 13.20 -19.15
CA PRO A 353 1.79 12.77 -19.57
C PRO A 353 2.88 13.85 -19.38
N MET A 354 3.99 13.49 -18.75
CA MET A 354 5.09 14.40 -18.36
C MET A 354 5.86 15.03 -19.54
N SER A 355 5.89 14.39 -20.71
CA SER A 355 6.76 14.76 -21.84
C SER A 355 6.26 15.92 -22.73
N GLU A 356 4.99 16.35 -22.60
CA GLU A 356 4.43 17.42 -23.46
C GLU A 356 4.14 18.73 -22.70
N MET A 357 4.61 18.83 -21.46
CA MET A 357 4.40 20.00 -20.61
C MET A 357 5.08 21.29 -21.09
N ASP A 358 6.04 21.17 -22.01
CA ASP A 358 6.79 22.33 -22.52
C ASP A 358 5.97 23.27 -23.42
N ASN A 359 4.73 22.92 -23.82
CA ASN A 359 3.98 23.71 -24.81
C ASN A 359 2.44 23.78 -24.64
N ILE A 360 1.88 23.36 -23.50
CA ILE A 360 0.43 23.47 -23.25
C ILE A 360 0.09 24.71 -22.41
N SER A 361 -0.96 25.44 -22.80
CA SER A 361 -1.42 26.61 -22.03
C SER A 361 -2.09 26.19 -20.72
N GLU A 362 -2.18 27.11 -19.76
CA GLU A 362 -2.90 26.89 -18.50
C GLU A 362 -4.35 26.45 -18.73
N ALA A 363 -5.07 27.09 -19.64
CA ALA A 363 -6.43 26.71 -20.01
C ALA A 363 -6.53 25.32 -20.66
N GLU A 364 -5.50 24.87 -21.38
CA GLU A 364 -5.46 23.51 -21.93
C GLU A 364 -5.13 22.46 -20.87
N ARG A 365 -4.34 22.82 -19.85
CA ARG A 365 -4.13 21.98 -18.66
C ARG A 365 -5.44 21.84 -17.92
N ASP A 366 -6.07 22.93 -17.50
CA ASP A 366 -7.28 22.90 -16.67
C ASP A 366 -8.44 22.13 -17.34
N ALA A 367 -8.48 22.10 -18.68
CA ALA A 367 -9.49 21.38 -19.45
C ALA A 367 -9.12 19.92 -19.79
N PHE A 368 -8.00 19.40 -19.29
CA PHE A 368 -7.50 18.08 -19.68
C PHE A 368 -8.27 16.92 -19.04
N GLU A 369 -8.82 16.05 -19.90
CA GLU A 369 -9.47 14.80 -19.51
C GLU A 369 -9.07 13.66 -20.47
N ASN A 370 -8.77 12.48 -19.91
CA ASN A 370 -8.49 11.23 -20.61
C ASN A 370 -9.35 10.09 -20.04
N ALA A 371 -9.14 8.86 -20.52
CA ALA A 371 -9.92 7.69 -20.11
C ALA A 371 -9.92 7.46 -18.58
N TYR A 372 -8.84 7.85 -17.90
CA TYR A 372 -8.64 7.63 -16.45
C TYR A 372 -9.17 8.78 -15.59
N THR A 373 -9.45 9.94 -16.17
CA THR A 373 -9.66 11.18 -15.41
C THR A 373 -10.87 11.12 -14.48
N ASP A 374 -12.00 10.52 -14.90
CA ASP A 374 -13.20 10.42 -14.05
C ASP A 374 -12.96 9.56 -12.81
N VAL A 375 -12.46 8.33 -13.02
CA VAL A 375 -12.19 7.40 -11.92
C VAL A 375 -11.09 7.93 -11.00
N ALA A 376 -10.05 8.58 -11.55
CA ALA A 376 -8.99 9.21 -10.75
C ALA A 376 -9.53 10.31 -9.82
N LYS A 377 -10.40 11.21 -10.33
CA LYS A 377 -11.04 12.26 -9.51
C LYS A 377 -11.86 11.64 -8.38
N ARG A 378 -12.61 10.57 -8.66
CA ARG A 378 -13.44 9.87 -7.67
C ARG A 378 -12.60 9.16 -6.60
N ILE A 379 -11.49 8.51 -6.99
CA ILE A 379 -10.55 7.90 -6.04
C ILE A 379 -9.96 8.96 -5.11
N LEU A 380 -9.46 10.07 -5.68
CA LEU A 380 -8.88 11.16 -4.88
C LEU A 380 -9.89 11.78 -3.91
N ALA A 381 -11.14 11.96 -4.35
CA ALA A 381 -12.21 12.50 -3.52
C ALA A 381 -12.53 11.58 -2.33
N VAL A 382 -12.56 10.26 -2.54
CA VAL A 382 -12.79 9.28 -1.47
C VAL A 382 -11.63 9.23 -0.49
N ILE A 383 -10.37 9.21 -0.97
CA ILE A 383 -9.19 9.18 -0.09
C ILE A 383 -9.06 10.45 0.75
N SER A 384 -9.36 11.60 0.14
CA SER A 384 -9.20 12.91 0.79
C SER A 384 -10.42 13.36 1.60
N ASP A 385 -11.45 12.51 1.70
CA ASP A 385 -12.77 12.84 2.27
C ASP A 385 -13.35 14.17 1.72
N CYS A 386 -13.18 14.40 0.42
CA CYS A 386 -13.62 15.61 -0.27
C CYS A 386 -14.95 15.42 -1.02
N ASP A 387 -15.60 14.27 -0.87
CA ASP A 387 -16.88 13.96 -1.52
C ASP A 387 -18.13 14.23 -0.65
N GLU A 388 -17.94 14.78 0.55
CA GLU A 388 -19.00 15.18 1.49
C GLU A 388 -19.94 14.03 1.89
N SER A 389 -19.51 12.77 1.72
CA SER A 389 -20.32 11.60 2.06
C SER A 389 -20.52 11.41 3.57
N GLY A 390 -19.53 11.83 4.38
CA GLY A 390 -19.50 11.58 5.83
C GLY A 390 -19.18 10.13 6.19
N ASP A 391 -18.77 9.32 5.21
CA ASP A 391 -18.40 7.91 5.36
C ASP A 391 -16.89 7.73 5.07
N ASP A 392 -16.05 8.33 5.93
CA ASP A 392 -14.60 8.34 5.79
C ASP A 392 -14.06 6.91 5.59
N ILE A 393 -13.27 6.71 4.54
CA ILE A 393 -12.61 5.41 4.34
C ILE A 393 -11.37 5.28 5.23
N MET A 394 -10.71 6.40 5.54
CA MET A 394 -9.49 6.42 6.31
C MET A 394 -9.23 7.78 6.94
N TYR A 395 -8.51 7.77 8.06
CA TYR A 395 -7.81 8.94 8.59
C TYR A 395 -6.33 8.67 8.53
N TYR A 396 -5.56 9.54 7.89
CA TYR A 396 -4.13 9.35 7.72
C TYR A 396 -3.37 10.64 7.96
N ARG A 397 -2.12 10.47 8.37
CA ARG A 397 -1.16 11.56 8.50
C ARG A 397 0.21 11.06 8.04
N CYS A 398 1.05 12.01 7.65
CA CYS A 398 2.46 11.77 7.39
C CYS A 398 3.29 12.85 8.05
N SER A 399 4.56 12.55 8.30
CA SER A 399 5.48 13.55 8.81
C SER A 399 5.81 14.62 7.78
N ASP A 400 6.23 15.78 8.28
CA ASP A 400 6.72 16.90 7.48
C ASP A 400 8.00 16.59 6.70
N TYR A 401 8.65 15.45 6.96
CA TYR A 401 9.88 15.03 6.29
C TYR A 401 9.64 14.13 5.07
N ILE A 402 8.41 13.63 4.87
CA ILE A 402 8.00 12.86 3.67
C ILE A 402 7.88 13.73 2.39
N LYS A 403 8.30 14.99 2.47
CA LYS A 403 8.35 15.94 1.35
C LYS A 403 9.48 15.58 0.37
N ARG A 404 9.36 14.43 -0.30
CA ARG A 404 10.23 14.11 -1.44
C ARG A 404 9.75 14.88 -2.66
N THR A 405 10.72 15.41 -3.40
CA THR A 405 10.50 15.85 -4.77
C THR A 405 10.12 14.64 -5.60
N VAL A 406 8.85 14.53 -6.02
CA VAL A 406 8.60 13.92 -7.33
C VAL A 406 9.34 14.76 -8.37
N GLY A 407 9.88 14.13 -9.41
CA GLY A 407 10.40 14.88 -10.55
C GLY A 407 9.33 15.86 -11.04
N ALA A 408 9.73 17.02 -11.56
CA ALA A 408 8.79 18.05 -12.01
C ALA A 408 7.66 17.46 -12.87
N GLY A 409 6.39 17.72 -12.53
CA GLY A 409 5.25 17.11 -13.20
C GLY A 409 3.91 17.77 -12.87
N VAL A 410 2.85 17.49 -13.63
CA VAL A 410 1.48 17.87 -13.24
C VAL A 410 0.87 16.73 -12.44
N ILE A 411 0.28 17.05 -11.29
CA ILE A 411 -0.54 16.13 -10.50
C ILE A 411 -1.95 16.68 -10.35
N ARG A 412 -2.92 15.84 -10.01
CA ARG A 412 -4.20 16.32 -9.48
C ARG A 412 -4.08 16.55 -7.99
N ASP A 413 -4.46 17.72 -7.52
CA ASP A 413 -4.60 17.96 -6.09
C ASP A 413 -5.86 17.28 -5.52
N LYS A 414 -6.07 17.39 -4.21
CA LYS A 414 -7.22 16.81 -3.50
C LYS A 414 -8.60 17.26 -4.02
N SER A 415 -8.69 18.38 -4.73
CA SER A 415 -9.92 18.86 -5.36
C SER A 415 -10.12 18.31 -6.78
N GLY A 416 -9.13 17.57 -7.30
CA GLY A 416 -9.11 17.05 -8.66
C GLY A 416 -8.55 18.04 -9.70
N GLU A 417 -8.14 19.23 -9.27
CA GLU A 417 -7.56 20.28 -10.11
C GLU A 417 -6.10 19.96 -10.43
N LEU A 418 -5.66 20.30 -11.64
CA LEU A 418 -4.29 20.07 -12.06
C LEU A 418 -3.34 21.13 -11.50
N VAL A 419 -2.31 20.68 -10.78
CA VAL A 419 -1.29 21.54 -10.20
C VAL A 419 0.10 21.10 -10.67
N TYR A 420 0.97 22.07 -10.92
CA TYR A 420 2.36 21.79 -11.27
C TYR A 420 3.19 21.55 -10.01
N ALA A 421 3.71 20.34 -9.85
CA ALA A 421 4.78 20.04 -8.94
C ALA A 421 6.12 20.47 -9.55
N ALA A 422 6.67 21.58 -9.08
CA ALA A 422 7.97 22.06 -9.54
C ALA A 422 9.11 21.27 -8.88
N ASP A 423 10.14 20.94 -9.68
CA ASP A 423 11.46 20.47 -9.20
C ASP A 423 12.29 21.64 -8.66
N ASP A 424 11.69 22.43 -7.77
CA ASP A 424 12.29 23.59 -7.13
C ASP A 424 12.48 23.41 -5.62
N GLY A 425 12.14 22.21 -5.12
CA GLY A 425 12.16 21.88 -3.69
C GLY A 425 11.06 22.56 -2.86
N ASN A 426 10.13 23.30 -3.48
CA ASN A 426 9.05 23.99 -2.79
C ASN A 426 7.67 23.35 -3.02
N THR A 427 7.48 22.57 -4.09
CA THR A 427 6.21 21.85 -4.28
C THR A 427 6.25 20.52 -3.56
N ILE A 428 5.46 20.46 -2.48
CA ILE A 428 5.35 19.30 -1.62
C ILE A 428 4.21 18.43 -2.13
N VAL A 429 4.52 17.21 -2.57
CA VAL A 429 3.47 16.21 -2.75
C VAL A 429 3.35 15.42 -1.46
N VAL A 430 2.17 15.50 -0.86
CA VAL A 430 1.84 14.76 0.35
C VAL A 430 1.26 13.43 -0.10
N PRO A 431 1.93 12.29 0.13
CA PRO A 431 1.37 11.01 -0.23
C PRO A 431 0.11 10.74 0.60
N THR A 432 -0.81 9.98 0.02
CA THR A 432 -2.13 9.69 0.57
C THR A 432 -2.14 8.65 1.69
N GLY A 433 -0.97 8.09 2.05
CA GLY A 433 -0.85 7.10 3.13
C GLY A 433 -1.42 5.73 2.76
N LEU A 434 -1.82 5.54 1.49
CA LEU A 434 -2.34 4.30 0.95
C LEU A 434 -1.60 3.95 -0.35
N SER A 435 -0.99 2.78 -0.37
CA SER A 435 -0.24 2.28 -1.52
C SER A 435 -1.02 1.23 -2.33
N ILE A 436 -0.60 1.04 -3.58
CA ILE A 436 -1.11 -0.01 -4.45
C ILE A 436 0.04 -0.60 -5.27
N PHE A 437 0.00 -1.91 -5.53
CA PHE A 437 1.00 -2.53 -6.39
C PHE A 437 0.83 -2.10 -7.83
N PHE A 438 1.92 -1.71 -8.48
CA PHE A 438 1.97 -1.47 -9.92
C PHE A 438 3.31 -1.96 -10.50
N PRO A 439 3.35 -2.61 -11.68
CA PRO A 439 4.61 -3.06 -12.27
C PRO A 439 5.60 -1.92 -12.47
N ASP A 440 6.87 -2.14 -12.13
CA ASP A 440 7.96 -1.19 -12.38
C ASP A 440 9.08 -1.77 -13.26
N ARG A 441 10.17 -1.01 -13.49
CA ARG A 441 11.31 -1.40 -14.34
C ARG A 441 12.13 -2.56 -13.78
N ASN A 442 12.01 -2.85 -12.49
CA ASN A 442 12.74 -3.94 -11.84
C ASN A 442 11.92 -5.22 -11.91
N TYR A 443 12.32 -6.03 -12.87
CA TYR A 443 11.69 -7.28 -13.24
C TYR A 443 11.42 -8.22 -12.06
N GLY A 444 12.33 -8.33 -11.09
CA GLY A 444 12.22 -9.28 -9.98
C GLY A 444 10.93 -9.17 -9.16
N ARG A 445 10.41 -7.95 -8.99
CA ARG A 445 9.24 -7.67 -8.14
C ARG A 445 7.93 -7.97 -8.84
N THR A 446 7.85 -7.56 -10.10
CA THR A 446 6.75 -7.88 -11.00
C THR A 446 6.59 -9.39 -11.18
N ILE A 447 7.70 -10.11 -11.40
CA ILE A 447 7.73 -11.58 -11.45
C ILE A 447 7.14 -12.16 -10.17
N ALA A 448 7.62 -11.69 -9.02
CA ALA A 448 7.19 -12.21 -7.73
C ALA A 448 5.70 -11.92 -7.49
N TYR A 449 5.17 -10.77 -7.90
CA TYR A 449 3.74 -10.45 -7.79
C TYR A 449 2.89 -11.39 -8.66
N LEU A 450 3.22 -11.52 -9.95
CA LEU A 450 2.50 -12.38 -10.89
C LEU A 450 2.53 -13.86 -10.50
N THR A 451 3.58 -14.31 -9.81
CA THR A 451 3.74 -15.71 -9.41
C THR A 451 3.23 -16.03 -8.01
N LYS A 452 3.29 -15.09 -7.05
CA LYS A 452 2.92 -15.34 -5.65
C LYS A 452 1.48 -14.93 -5.31
N VAL A 453 0.99 -13.84 -5.87
CA VAL A 453 -0.36 -13.33 -5.56
C VAL A 453 -1.46 -14.31 -6.00
N PRO A 454 -1.32 -15.10 -7.09
CA PRO A 454 -2.31 -16.13 -7.40
C PRO A 454 -2.57 -17.13 -6.26
N ALA A 455 -1.60 -17.36 -5.36
CA ALA A 455 -1.82 -18.22 -4.19
C ALA A 455 -2.87 -17.66 -3.21
N ILE A 456 -3.25 -16.38 -3.30
CA ILE A 456 -4.33 -15.77 -2.50
C ILE A 456 -5.68 -16.41 -2.82
N PHE A 457 -5.92 -16.79 -4.09
CA PHE A 457 -7.19 -17.39 -4.50
C PHE A 457 -7.46 -18.77 -3.87
N ASP A 458 -6.42 -19.44 -3.37
CA ASP A 458 -6.55 -20.74 -2.71
C ASP A 458 -7.14 -20.65 -1.28
N ASN A 459 -7.30 -19.43 -0.73
CA ASN A 459 -7.63 -19.22 0.70
C ASN A 459 -9.08 -18.83 0.99
N ALA A 460 -10.04 -19.26 0.15
CA ALA A 460 -11.49 -19.12 0.37
C ALA A 460 -11.96 -17.66 0.64
N LEU A 461 -11.52 -16.72 -0.20
CA LEU A 461 -11.98 -15.34 -0.19
C LEU A 461 -13.45 -15.21 -0.61
N SER A 462 -14.05 -14.05 -0.31
CA SER A 462 -15.33 -13.68 -0.92
C SER A 462 -15.19 -13.52 -2.44
N ASP A 463 -16.31 -13.67 -3.16
CA ASP A 463 -16.34 -13.49 -4.61
C ASP A 463 -15.88 -12.09 -5.03
N GLU A 464 -16.21 -11.07 -4.22
CA GLU A 464 -15.82 -9.68 -4.43
C GLU A 464 -14.30 -9.48 -4.33
N VAL A 465 -13.67 -9.98 -3.26
CA VAL A 465 -12.22 -9.87 -3.07
C VAL A 465 -11.48 -10.70 -4.11
N SER A 466 -12.02 -11.86 -4.50
CA SER A 466 -11.48 -12.66 -5.59
C SER A 466 -11.54 -11.93 -6.93
N ALA A 467 -12.65 -11.24 -7.23
CA ALA A 467 -12.77 -10.42 -8.44
C ALA A 467 -11.77 -9.25 -8.43
N PHE A 468 -11.58 -8.61 -7.28
CA PHE A 468 -10.58 -7.57 -7.07
C PHE A 468 -9.17 -8.05 -7.42
N PHE A 469 -8.68 -9.12 -6.79
CA PHE A 469 -7.33 -9.62 -7.07
C PHE A 469 -7.16 -10.08 -8.52
N LYS A 470 -8.22 -10.66 -9.12
CA LYS A 470 -8.17 -11.06 -10.52
C LYS A 470 -7.97 -9.85 -11.43
N ALA A 471 -8.71 -8.76 -11.20
CA ALA A 471 -8.55 -7.51 -11.93
C ALA A 471 -7.16 -6.90 -11.74
N ARG A 472 -6.67 -6.81 -10.49
CA ARG A 472 -5.31 -6.31 -10.18
C ARG A 472 -4.24 -7.06 -10.95
N LEU A 473 -4.29 -8.40 -10.92
CA LEU A 473 -3.32 -9.25 -11.60
C LEU A 473 -3.40 -9.13 -13.12
N THR A 474 -4.61 -9.04 -13.68
CA THR A 474 -4.79 -8.83 -15.12
C THR A 474 -4.19 -7.49 -15.57
N THR A 475 -4.47 -6.39 -14.87
CA THR A 475 -3.86 -5.10 -15.15
C THR A 475 -2.34 -5.18 -15.02
N ALA A 476 -1.84 -5.78 -13.93
CA ALA A 476 -0.41 -5.96 -13.72
C ALA A 476 0.24 -6.75 -14.88
N ALA A 477 -0.38 -7.83 -15.36
CA ALA A 477 0.14 -8.62 -16.47
C ALA A 477 0.22 -7.82 -17.78
N TYR A 478 -0.81 -7.05 -18.11
CA TYR A 478 -0.78 -6.15 -19.28
C TYR A 478 0.36 -5.14 -19.22
N TYR A 479 0.46 -4.40 -18.12
CA TYR A 479 1.49 -3.37 -17.95
C TYR A 479 2.89 -3.96 -17.83
N SER A 480 3.01 -5.18 -17.28
CA SER A 480 4.27 -5.92 -17.29
C SER A 480 4.75 -6.14 -18.71
N LEU A 481 3.90 -6.63 -19.61
CA LEU A 481 4.27 -6.80 -21.03
C LEU A 481 4.66 -5.46 -21.66
N ILE A 482 3.86 -4.41 -21.49
CA ILE A 482 4.12 -3.09 -22.09
C ILE A 482 5.48 -2.53 -21.66
N TYR A 483 5.78 -2.53 -20.37
CA TYR A 483 7.02 -1.95 -19.85
C TYR A 483 8.26 -2.76 -20.21
N ASN A 484 8.15 -4.08 -20.15
CA ASN A 484 9.28 -4.96 -20.43
C ASN A 484 9.64 -4.95 -21.90
N LEU A 485 8.64 -5.17 -22.77
CA LEU A 485 8.86 -5.10 -24.20
C LEU A 485 9.36 -3.71 -24.58
N GLY A 486 8.77 -2.65 -24.01
CA GLY A 486 9.19 -1.28 -24.26
C GLY A 486 10.63 -0.98 -23.88
N TYR A 487 11.11 -1.47 -22.73
CA TYR A 487 12.51 -1.33 -22.33
C TYR A 487 13.46 -1.98 -23.34
N TYR A 488 13.21 -3.24 -23.70
CA TYR A 488 14.09 -3.98 -24.60
C TYR A 488 14.00 -3.47 -26.05
N ILE A 489 12.81 -3.08 -26.52
CA ILE A 489 12.62 -2.45 -27.83
C ILE A 489 13.36 -1.11 -27.89
N SER A 490 13.29 -0.31 -26.83
CA SER A 490 14.03 0.96 -26.75
C SER A 490 15.54 0.71 -26.78
N HIS A 491 16.03 -0.28 -26.04
CA HIS A 491 17.43 -0.69 -26.07
C HIS A 491 17.88 -1.16 -27.46
N MET A 492 17.11 -2.04 -28.10
CA MET A 492 17.38 -2.55 -29.45
C MET A 492 17.38 -1.43 -30.50
N SER A 493 16.46 -0.46 -30.37
CA SER A 493 16.40 0.73 -31.22
C SER A 493 17.64 1.60 -31.04
N ALA A 494 18.04 1.87 -29.79
CA ALA A 494 19.20 2.69 -29.46
C ALA A 494 20.54 2.12 -29.97
N ILE A 495 20.65 0.79 -30.10
CA ILE A 495 21.83 0.13 -30.69
C ILE A 495 21.74 0.00 -32.23
N GLY A 496 20.72 0.59 -32.86
CA GLY A 496 20.59 0.73 -34.31
C GLY A 496 19.85 -0.41 -35.01
N SER A 497 18.93 -1.11 -34.32
CA SER A 497 18.09 -2.12 -34.97
C SER A 497 17.07 -1.47 -35.90
N ASP A 498 17.13 -1.79 -37.20
CA ASP A 498 16.20 -1.26 -38.21
C ASP A 498 14.81 -1.92 -38.16
N THR A 499 14.69 -3.07 -37.47
CA THR A 499 13.43 -3.80 -37.22
C THR A 499 13.53 -4.55 -35.90
N VAL A 500 12.43 -4.61 -35.14
CA VAL A 500 12.28 -5.51 -33.99
C VAL A 500 11.07 -6.40 -34.23
N ASP A 501 11.27 -7.71 -34.22
CA ASP A 501 10.21 -8.72 -34.30
C ASP A 501 10.21 -9.61 -33.05
N LEU A 502 9.17 -10.44 -32.90
CA LEU A 502 9.04 -11.32 -31.75
C LEU A 502 10.28 -12.21 -31.53
N ALA A 503 10.86 -12.75 -32.60
CA ALA A 503 11.98 -13.68 -32.49
C ALA A 503 13.26 -12.97 -32.02
N SER A 504 13.59 -11.82 -32.62
CA SER A 504 14.74 -11.02 -32.25
C SER A 504 14.61 -10.41 -30.85
N LEU A 505 13.40 -9.99 -30.45
CA LEU A 505 13.15 -9.50 -29.10
C LEU A 505 13.29 -10.60 -28.06
N LYS A 506 12.73 -11.79 -28.33
CA LYS A 506 12.84 -12.95 -27.45
C LYS A 506 14.30 -13.38 -27.29
N GLU A 507 15.09 -13.40 -28.37
CA GLU A 507 16.54 -13.63 -28.31
C GLU A 507 17.27 -12.60 -27.43
N GLU A 508 16.90 -11.31 -27.50
CA GLU A 508 17.50 -10.27 -26.66
C GLU A 508 17.15 -10.44 -25.19
N MET A 509 15.87 -10.70 -24.89
CA MET A 509 15.36 -10.88 -23.53
C MET A 509 15.90 -12.16 -22.87
N ASP A 510 16.08 -13.24 -23.66
CA ASP A 510 16.60 -14.53 -23.18
C ASP A 510 18.04 -14.45 -22.66
N LYS A 511 18.83 -13.45 -23.10
CA LYS A 511 20.18 -13.21 -22.53
C LYS A 511 20.16 -12.98 -21.02
N TYR A 512 19.01 -12.54 -20.50
CA TYR A 512 18.78 -12.24 -19.09
C TYR A 512 17.64 -13.08 -18.49
N ASN A 513 17.16 -14.10 -19.20
CA ASN A 513 15.99 -14.91 -18.83
C ASN A 513 14.68 -14.10 -18.67
N ALA A 514 14.66 -12.84 -19.15
CA ALA A 514 13.55 -11.91 -18.91
C ALA A 514 12.25 -12.34 -19.61
N TRP A 515 12.35 -13.03 -20.75
CA TRP A 515 11.16 -13.57 -21.41
C TRP A 515 10.47 -14.62 -20.53
N ASN A 516 11.21 -15.66 -20.13
CA ASN A 516 10.69 -16.78 -19.32
C ASN A 516 10.22 -16.32 -17.94
N ASP A 517 10.89 -15.34 -17.34
CA ASP A 517 10.53 -14.90 -16.01
C ASP A 517 9.33 -13.94 -16.01
N ILE A 518 9.10 -13.19 -17.09
CA ILE A 518 8.15 -12.06 -17.08
C ILE A 518 7.06 -12.21 -18.13
N CYS A 519 7.44 -12.35 -19.40
CA CYS A 519 6.50 -12.44 -20.50
C CYS A 519 5.68 -13.72 -20.40
N ASP A 520 6.32 -14.85 -20.13
CA ASP A 520 5.61 -16.13 -20.03
C ASP A 520 4.59 -16.13 -18.86
N PRO A 521 4.93 -15.75 -17.61
CA PRO A 521 3.94 -15.67 -16.54
C PRO A 521 2.82 -14.65 -16.79
N ALA A 522 3.12 -13.53 -17.43
CA ALA A 522 2.10 -12.55 -17.80
C ALA A 522 1.14 -13.11 -18.87
N ILE A 523 1.67 -13.77 -19.91
CA ILE A 523 0.88 -14.44 -20.96
C ILE A 523 0.04 -15.57 -20.36
N ASP A 524 0.65 -16.44 -19.55
CA ASP A 524 -0.02 -17.53 -18.86
C ASP A 524 -1.18 -17.01 -18.00
N TRP A 525 -0.95 -15.93 -17.24
CA TRP A 525 -2.00 -15.30 -16.46
C TRP A 525 -3.14 -14.79 -17.35
N LEU A 526 -2.84 -14.01 -18.38
CA LEU A 526 -3.85 -13.44 -19.28
C LEU A 526 -4.69 -14.52 -19.97
N VAL A 527 -4.08 -15.61 -20.43
CA VAL A 527 -4.80 -16.77 -20.97
C VAL A 527 -5.67 -17.43 -19.89
N SER A 528 -5.12 -17.68 -18.70
CA SER A 528 -5.86 -18.30 -17.59
C SER A 528 -7.03 -17.44 -17.08
N ALA A 529 -6.88 -16.11 -17.17
CA ALA A 529 -7.89 -15.14 -16.78
C ALA A 529 -9.03 -15.05 -17.81
N GLY A 530 -8.84 -15.61 -19.00
CA GLY A 530 -9.79 -15.60 -20.12
C GLY A 530 -9.69 -14.33 -20.98
N GLU A 531 -8.57 -13.61 -20.92
CA GLU A 531 -8.34 -12.43 -21.74
C GLU A 531 -7.97 -12.78 -23.20
N PHE A 532 -7.37 -13.94 -23.38
CA PHE A 532 -7.10 -14.55 -24.67
C PHE A 532 -7.58 -16.01 -24.67
N ALA A 533 -8.04 -16.51 -25.80
CA ALA A 533 -8.54 -17.87 -25.93
C ALA A 533 -7.43 -18.92 -25.75
N ASP A 534 -6.21 -18.61 -26.19
CA ASP A 534 -5.02 -19.44 -26.10
C ASP A 534 -3.74 -18.59 -26.19
N GLU A 535 -2.59 -19.27 -26.04
CA GLU A 535 -1.26 -18.65 -26.12
C GLU A 535 -0.98 -18.02 -27.49
N ASP A 536 -1.50 -18.60 -28.58
CA ASP A 536 -1.30 -18.08 -29.94
C ASP A 536 -1.99 -16.70 -30.11
N GLU A 537 -3.21 -16.54 -29.58
CA GLU A 537 -3.89 -15.24 -29.57
C GLU A 537 -3.15 -14.21 -28.71
N ALA A 538 -2.65 -14.61 -27.54
CA ALA A 538 -1.86 -13.74 -26.67
C ALA A 538 -0.55 -13.31 -27.33
N LEU A 539 0.17 -14.21 -28.01
CA LEU A 539 1.36 -13.88 -28.80
C LEU A 539 1.04 -12.96 -29.97
N GLY A 540 -0.16 -13.08 -30.56
CA GLY A 540 -0.66 -12.13 -31.57
C GLY A 540 -0.78 -10.71 -31.02
N TYR A 541 -1.33 -10.55 -29.81
CA TYR A 541 -1.34 -9.27 -29.10
C TYR A 541 0.09 -8.76 -28.82
N VAL A 542 0.99 -9.62 -28.35
CA VAL A 542 2.39 -9.25 -28.10
C VAL A 542 3.09 -8.77 -29.39
N CYS A 543 2.85 -9.42 -30.52
CA CYS A 543 3.39 -8.95 -31.81
C CYS A 543 2.89 -7.53 -32.16
N ALA A 544 1.58 -7.29 -32.00
CA ALA A 544 1.01 -5.96 -32.25
C ALA A 544 1.60 -4.89 -31.31
N LEU A 545 1.85 -5.26 -30.06
CA LEU A 545 2.48 -4.40 -29.06
C LEU A 545 3.93 -4.07 -29.42
N ILE A 546 4.70 -5.06 -29.88
CA ILE A 546 6.06 -4.84 -30.39
C ILE A 546 6.06 -3.85 -31.55
N ASP A 547 5.19 -4.07 -32.54
CA ASP A 547 5.09 -3.19 -33.71
C ASP A 547 4.76 -1.74 -33.31
N GLN A 548 3.82 -1.55 -32.38
CA GLN A 548 3.40 -0.23 -31.91
C GLN A 548 4.51 0.47 -31.12
N ILE A 549 5.10 -0.20 -30.12
CA ILE A 549 6.17 0.40 -29.30
C ILE A 549 7.39 0.73 -30.18
N PHE A 550 7.78 -0.17 -31.09
CA PHE A 550 8.91 0.07 -31.99
C PHE A 550 8.64 1.25 -32.93
N ALA A 551 7.44 1.34 -33.51
CA ALA A 551 7.05 2.48 -34.35
C ALA A 551 7.10 3.80 -33.57
N GLU A 552 6.65 3.82 -32.33
CA GLU A 552 6.68 5.02 -31.48
C GLU A 552 8.10 5.39 -31.03
N ALA A 553 8.93 4.41 -30.67
CA ALA A 553 10.35 4.61 -30.36
C ALA A 553 11.11 5.26 -31.53
N LEU A 554 10.89 4.75 -32.76
CA LEU A 554 11.44 5.34 -33.98
C LEU A 554 10.83 6.72 -34.32
N SER A 555 9.54 6.94 -34.02
CA SER A 555 8.87 8.22 -34.27
C SER A 555 9.45 9.37 -33.44
N LYS A 556 9.97 9.06 -32.24
CA LYS A 556 10.71 9.98 -31.37
C LYS A 556 12.15 10.12 -31.78
N GLU A 557 12.78 9.03 -32.22
CA GLU A 557 14.08 9.03 -32.87
C GLU A 557 14.00 9.48 -34.33
N LYS A 558 13.41 10.65 -34.58
CA LYS A 558 13.62 11.39 -35.84
C LYS A 558 15.07 11.88 -35.99
N LEU A 559 16.04 11.20 -35.37
CA LEU A 559 17.42 11.56 -35.12
C LEU A 559 18.32 10.83 -36.13
N SER A 560 18.51 11.40 -37.33
CA SER A 560 19.42 10.82 -38.32
C SER A 560 20.87 11.21 -38.00
N VAL A 561 21.74 10.23 -37.78
CA VAL A 561 23.19 10.44 -37.60
C VAL A 561 23.93 10.11 -38.90
N ARG A 562 24.66 11.06 -39.49
CA ARG A 562 25.47 10.86 -40.71
C ARG A 562 26.92 11.30 -40.49
N PRO A 563 27.93 10.50 -40.86
CA PRO A 563 29.32 10.95 -40.82
C PRO A 563 29.59 12.01 -41.89
N ILE A 564 30.16 13.14 -41.48
CA ILE A 564 30.73 14.16 -42.36
C ILE A 564 32.20 13.80 -42.58
N LEU A 565 32.58 13.68 -43.85
CA LEU A 565 33.95 13.40 -44.27
C LEU A 565 34.58 14.66 -44.89
N ASN A 566 35.88 14.84 -44.67
CA ASN A 566 36.69 15.84 -45.36
C ASN A 566 36.82 15.50 -46.86
N ALA A 567 37.28 16.46 -47.66
CA ALA A 567 37.46 16.29 -49.11
C ALA A 567 38.45 15.16 -49.49
N ASP A 568 39.30 14.73 -48.56
CA ASP A 568 40.23 13.60 -48.72
C ASP A 568 39.65 12.25 -48.24
N GLY A 569 38.39 12.23 -47.81
CA GLY A 569 37.69 11.03 -47.31
C GLY A 569 37.94 10.70 -45.84
N SER A 570 38.75 11.50 -45.12
CA SER A 570 38.95 11.33 -43.68
C SER A 570 37.74 11.78 -42.86
N PHE A 571 37.47 11.11 -41.74
CA PHE A 571 36.37 11.45 -40.83
C PHE A 571 36.57 12.83 -40.19
N ASP A 572 35.54 13.68 -40.20
CA ASP A 572 35.54 15.00 -39.56
C ASP A 572 34.61 15.06 -38.34
N SER A 573 33.30 14.81 -38.54
CA SER A 573 32.28 14.91 -37.49
C SER A 573 31.01 14.10 -37.81
N TYR A 574 30.03 14.09 -36.91
CA TYR A 574 28.68 13.58 -37.19
C TYR A 574 27.69 14.73 -37.36
N GLN A 575 26.80 14.61 -38.35
CA GLN A 575 25.60 15.42 -38.46
C GLN A 575 24.44 14.68 -37.80
N VAL A 576 23.82 15.31 -36.81
CA VAL A 576 22.59 14.83 -36.16
C VAL A 576 21.42 15.69 -36.63
N THR A 577 20.35 15.08 -37.13
CA THR A 577 19.15 15.81 -37.58
C THR A 577 17.94 15.26 -36.85
N ILE A 578 17.18 16.10 -36.13
CA ILE A 578 15.89 15.74 -35.51
C ILE A 578 14.77 16.29 -36.38
N SER A 579 13.78 15.47 -36.74
CA SER A 579 12.76 15.80 -37.75
C SER A 579 11.30 15.68 -37.29
N ASP A 580 10.93 16.05 -36.06
CA ASP A 580 9.57 16.61 -35.86
C ASP A 580 9.48 17.65 -34.74
N SER A 581 8.43 18.47 -34.85
CA SER A 581 8.30 19.88 -34.47
C SER A 581 8.18 20.23 -32.97
N SER A 582 8.98 21.21 -32.51
CA SER A 582 8.51 22.51 -31.98
C SER A 582 9.61 23.35 -31.29
N ALA A 583 10.80 22.81 -31.02
CA ALA A 583 11.95 23.59 -30.56
C ALA A 583 13.11 23.51 -31.56
N GLN A 584 13.41 24.61 -32.23
CA GLN A 584 14.69 24.78 -32.93
C GLN A 584 15.82 24.82 -31.89
N ASN A 585 16.52 23.70 -31.70
CA ASN A 585 17.88 23.71 -31.17
C ASN A 585 18.78 22.83 -32.05
N LEU A 586 19.43 23.48 -33.01
CA LEU A 586 20.53 22.90 -33.78
C LEU A 586 21.75 22.78 -32.86
N MET A 587 22.09 21.57 -32.42
CA MET A 587 23.41 21.32 -31.81
C MET A 587 24.37 20.75 -32.86
N SER A 588 25.40 21.52 -33.20
CA SER A 588 26.57 21.03 -33.94
C SER A 588 27.62 20.61 -32.93
N VAL A 589 27.79 19.31 -32.70
CA VAL A 589 28.85 18.81 -31.81
C VAL A 589 30.13 18.67 -32.61
N LYS A 590 31.06 19.60 -32.43
CA LYS A 590 32.44 19.45 -32.94
C LYS A 590 33.14 18.40 -32.10
N ALA A 591 33.82 17.45 -32.75
CA ALA A 591 34.60 16.41 -32.10
C ALA A 591 35.54 17.02 -31.03
N MET A 592 35.15 16.90 -29.76
CA MET A 592 36.05 17.13 -28.65
C MET A 592 36.72 15.80 -28.30
N SER A 593 38.04 15.89 -28.17
CA SER A 593 39.02 14.84 -27.95
C SER A 593 38.61 13.82 -26.88
N LYS A 594 38.75 12.53 -27.24
CA LYS A 594 38.93 11.35 -26.36
C LYS A 594 38.25 11.46 -24.98
N VAL A 595 37.05 10.94 -24.87
CA VAL A 595 36.61 10.29 -23.63
C VAL A 595 37.22 8.89 -23.66
N THR A 596 38.22 8.65 -22.81
CA THR A 596 38.68 7.29 -22.51
C THR A 596 37.63 6.63 -21.62
N CYS A 597 36.93 5.62 -22.15
CA CYS A 597 36.20 4.67 -21.31
C CYS A 597 37.22 3.95 -20.41
N ALA A 598 37.03 4.05 -19.09
CA ALA A 598 37.64 3.10 -18.18
C ALA A 598 36.87 1.77 -18.36
N GLU A 599 37.60 0.68 -18.55
CA GLU A 599 37.08 -0.66 -18.89
C GLU A 599 36.32 -1.38 -17.75
N ASN A 600 35.78 -0.69 -16.72
CA ASN A 600 35.30 -1.38 -15.52
C ASN A 600 34.02 -0.84 -14.86
N ASP A 601 33.13 -0.14 -15.57
CA ASP A 601 31.82 0.24 -15.00
C ASP A 601 30.69 -0.63 -15.59
N THR A 602 29.98 -1.30 -14.68
CA THR A 602 28.75 -2.07 -14.90
C THR A 602 27.60 -1.18 -15.41
N PRO A 603 26.62 -1.74 -16.13
CA PRO A 603 25.58 -0.97 -16.83
C PRO A 603 24.46 -0.50 -15.89
N GLU A 604 24.77 0.34 -14.91
CA GLU A 604 23.77 0.86 -13.96
C GLU A 604 23.35 2.31 -14.21
N TYR A 605 23.98 3.05 -15.13
CA TYR A 605 23.59 4.45 -15.37
C TYR A 605 23.73 4.83 -16.84
N LEU A 606 22.73 4.47 -17.63
CA LEU A 606 22.31 5.19 -18.84
C LEU A 606 20.79 5.06 -18.95
N GLY A 607 20.10 5.87 -18.15
CA GLY A 607 18.66 6.15 -18.28
C GLY A 607 18.43 7.40 -19.11
#